data_AF-A0A962FJ09-F1
#
_entry.id   AF-A0A962FJ09-F1
#
_cell.length_a   1.000
_cell.length_b   1.000
_cell.length_c   1.000
_cell.angle_alpha   90.00
_cell.angle_beta   90.00
_cell.angle_gamma   90.00
#
_symmetry.space_group_name_H-M   'P 1'
#
loop_
_entity.id
_entity.type
_entity.pdbx_description
1 polymer ?
#
loop_
_entity_poly.entity_id
_entity_poly.type
_entity_poly.pdbx_seq_one_letter_code
_entity_poly.pdbx_strand_id
1 'polypeptide(L)'
;MTQILSDFIRALRAQDVRISPAEAIEAGQALELLGYENREILKQGLSNALAKTVDEKSAFDETFDKYFEFRSFSGKSPAGAQGEQPPQEDASPDQAGDPGGQQGQGGEGGSPTGGGTGQGQGQTSAPPDQSAAEAAEADLLDILERGDRAELQRRLAEAARRAGVTDIRFFTQRGMYGLKIQREMGSERLDDMIAEARDSADPAQQSEGARLAALREILRSEVRDYVERQLQLFAANAGRRLREEILESVRLSQVERTDMK
;
A
#
# COMPACT_ATOMS: atom_id res chain seq x y z
N MET A 1 -11.49 6.45 -20.93
CA MET A 1 -11.71 6.37 -19.47
C MET A 1 -10.36 6.43 -18.78
N THR A 2 -10.17 7.37 -17.86
CA THR A 2 -8.91 7.50 -17.11
C THR A 2 -8.77 6.36 -16.10
N GLN A 3 -7.54 5.86 -15.87
CA GLN A 3 -7.28 4.79 -14.89
C GLN A 3 -7.78 5.15 -13.48
N ILE A 4 -7.71 6.43 -13.12
CA ILE A 4 -8.20 6.99 -11.86
C ILE A 4 -9.70 6.71 -11.67
N LEU A 5 -10.52 6.96 -12.70
CA LEU A 5 -11.96 6.75 -12.61
C LEU A 5 -12.29 5.25 -12.51
N SER A 6 -11.59 4.39 -13.26
CA SER A 6 -11.79 2.94 -13.20
C SER A 6 -11.47 2.38 -11.80
N ASP A 7 -10.36 2.81 -11.20
CA ASP A 7 -9.98 2.41 -9.84
C ASP A 7 -10.97 2.96 -8.80
N PHE A 8 -11.46 4.19 -8.97
CA PHE A 8 -12.45 4.78 -8.08
C PHE A 8 -13.80 4.04 -8.16
N ILE A 9 -14.27 3.67 -9.34
CA ILE A 9 -15.48 2.84 -9.51
C ILE A 9 -15.30 1.47 -8.86
N ARG A 10 -14.10 0.87 -8.93
CA ARG A 10 -13.80 -0.39 -8.22
C ARG A 10 -13.91 -0.21 -6.70
N ALA A 11 -13.39 0.89 -6.16
CA ALA A 11 -13.51 1.24 -4.74
C ALA A 11 -14.97 1.46 -4.33
N LEU A 12 -15.75 2.23 -5.09
CA LEU A 12 -17.18 2.46 -4.82
C LEU A 12 -17.98 1.17 -4.82
N ARG A 13 -17.77 0.31 -5.82
CA ARG A 13 -18.42 -1.00 -5.83
C ARG A 13 -18.01 -1.81 -4.60
N ALA A 14 -16.77 -1.67 -4.10
CA ALA A 14 -16.30 -2.40 -2.91
C ALA A 14 -17.02 -1.96 -1.63
N GLN A 15 -17.64 -0.78 -1.66
CA GLN A 15 -18.53 -0.24 -0.62
C GLN A 15 -20.03 -0.42 -0.98
N ASP A 16 -20.36 -1.46 -1.76
CA ASP A 16 -21.74 -1.81 -2.17
C ASP A 16 -22.48 -0.78 -3.04
N VAL A 17 -21.79 0.23 -3.59
CA VAL A 17 -22.41 1.15 -4.56
C VAL A 17 -22.55 0.45 -5.91
N ARG A 18 -23.80 0.23 -6.35
CA ARG A 18 -24.10 -0.50 -7.60
C ARG A 18 -23.96 0.41 -8.80
N ILE A 19 -22.82 0.30 -9.48
CA ILE A 19 -22.51 1.09 -10.68
C ILE A 19 -22.58 0.23 -11.93
N SER A 20 -23.53 0.53 -12.81
CA SER A 20 -23.69 -0.06 -14.14
C SER A 20 -22.66 0.45 -15.15
N PRO A 21 -22.45 -0.27 -16.27
CA PRO A 21 -21.58 0.21 -17.35
C PRO A 21 -22.00 1.57 -17.94
N ALA A 22 -23.31 1.85 -18.01
CA ALA A 22 -23.82 3.11 -18.54
C ALA A 22 -23.46 4.29 -17.64
N GLU A 23 -23.63 4.14 -16.32
CA GLU A 23 -23.24 5.16 -15.33
C GLU A 23 -21.72 5.39 -15.32
N ALA A 24 -20.92 4.33 -15.53
CA ALA A 24 -19.48 4.47 -15.66
C ALA A 24 -19.07 5.31 -16.89
N ILE A 25 -19.80 5.18 -18.01
CA ILE A 25 -19.58 6.00 -19.21
C ILE A 25 -20.01 7.44 -18.96
N GLU A 26 -21.17 7.65 -18.35
CA GLU A 26 -21.68 8.97 -17.97
C GLU A 26 -20.73 9.71 -17.04
N ALA A 27 -20.21 9.02 -16.00
CA ALA A 27 -19.20 9.56 -15.11
C ALA A 27 -17.90 9.93 -15.85
N GLY A 28 -17.52 9.16 -16.87
CA GLY A 28 -16.39 9.47 -17.74
C GLY A 28 -16.60 10.77 -18.52
N GLN A 29 -17.80 10.96 -19.09
CA GLN A 29 -18.16 12.19 -19.80
C GLN A 29 -18.25 13.40 -18.87
N ALA A 30 -18.86 13.23 -17.68
CA ALA A 30 -18.92 14.27 -16.66
C ALA A 30 -17.50 14.70 -16.24
N LEU A 31 -16.58 13.74 -16.07
CA LEU A 31 -15.20 14.03 -15.72
C LEU A 31 -14.45 14.81 -16.80
N GLU A 32 -14.69 14.51 -18.09
CA GLU A 32 -14.11 15.25 -19.22
C GLU A 32 -14.57 16.72 -19.26
N LEU A 33 -15.77 17.01 -18.77
CA LEU A 33 -16.33 18.37 -18.70
C LEU A 33 -15.88 19.14 -17.44
N LEU A 34 -15.84 18.48 -16.28
CA LEU A 34 -15.57 19.12 -14.99
C LEU A 34 -14.07 19.26 -14.71
N GLY A 35 -13.25 18.35 -15.24
CA GLY A 35 -11.82 18.28 -14.93
C GLY A 35 -11.53 17.92 -13.46
N TYR A 36 -10.31 18.23 -13.03
CA TYR A 36 -9.82 17.96 -11.66
C TYR A 36 -9.56 19.24 -10.83
N GLU A 37 -9.85 20.41 -11.39
CA GLU A 37 -9.47 21.70 -10.80
C GLU A 37 -10.23 22.02 -9.51
N ASN A 38 -11.51 21.65 -9.45
CA ASN A 38 -12.35 21.91 -8.29
C ASN A 38 -12.89 20.60 -7.71
N ARG A 39 -12.34 20.23 -6.55
CA ARG A 39 -12.68 18.99 -5.83
C ARG A 39 -14.15 18.90 -5.46
N GLU A 40 -14.76 20.01 -5.02
CA GLU A 40 -16.18 20.03 -4.62
C GLU A 40 -17.10 19.83 -5.83
N ILE A 41 -16.80 20.50 -6.94
CA ILE A 41 -17.55 20.34 -8.19
C ILE A 41 -17.39 18.92 -8.73
N LEU A 42 -16.17 18.37 -8.70
CA LEU A 42 -15.90 17.00 -9.10
C LEU A 42 -16.68 15.99 -8.22
N LYS A 43 -16.67 16.18 -6.90
CA LYS A 43 -17.39 15.34 -5.94
C LYS A 43 -18.90 15.35 -6.24
N GLN A 44 -19.48 16.54 -6.42
CA GLN A 44 -20.91 16.68 -6.71
C GLN A 44 -21.30 16.09 -8.08
N GLY A 45 -20.50 16.36 -9.12
CA GLY A 45 -20.75 15.86 -10.46
C GLY A 45 -20.69 14.33 -10.54
N LEU A 46 -19.66 13.72 -9.94
CA LEU A 46 -19.53 12.27 -9.87
C LEU A 46 -20.57 11.63 -8.94
N SER A 47 -20.92 12.27 -7.82
CA SER A 47 -21.98 11.79 -6.92
C SER A 47 -23.32 11.68 -7.66
N ASN A 48 -23.67 12.69 -8.48
CA ASN A 48 -24.90 12.64 -9.27
C ASN A 48 -24.89 11.58 -10.37
N ALA A 49 -23.73 11.30 -10.99
CA ALA A 49 -23.61 10.28 -12.03
C ALA A 49 -23.56 8.85 -11.48
N LEU A 50 -22.98 8.65 -10.29
CA LEU A 50 -22.63 7.32 -9.77
C LEU A 50 -23.48 6.86 -8.56
N ALA A 51 -24.18 7.77 -7.87
CA ALA A 51 -24.97 7.46 -6.68
C ALA A 51 -26.39 8.03 -6.79
N LYS A 52 -27.39 7.14 -6.79
CA LYS A 52 -28.80 7.48 -7.03
C LYS A 52 -29.61 7.52 -5.74
N THR A 53 -29.25 6.71 -4.75
CA THR A 53 -29.93 6.65 -3.45
C THR A 53 -29.19 7.46 -2.39
N VAL A 54 -29.88 7.78 -1.29
CA VAL A 54 -29.26 8.49 -0.16
C VAL A 54 -28.12 7.67 0.45
N ASP A 55 -28.33 6.37 0.62
CA ASP A 55 -27.32 5.46 1.18
C ASP A 55 -26.09 5.36 0.26
N GLU A 56 -26.30 5.26 -1.06
CA GLU A 56 -25.20 5.29 -2.05
C GLU A 56 -24.45 6.61 -2.01
N LYS A 57 -25.13 7.74 -1.80
CA LYS A 57 -24.47 9.06 -1.71
C LYS A 57 -23.60 9.15 -0.46
N SER A 58 -24.05 8.64 0.68
CA SER A 58 -23.23 8.57 1.90
C SER A 58 -22.00 7.68 1.70
N ALA A 59 -22.17 6.48 1.13
CA ALA A 59 -21.04 5.59 0.82
C ALA A 59 -20.09 6.20 -0.21
N PHE A 60 -20.64 6.90 -1.21
CA PHE A 60 -19.88 7.62 -2.22
C PHE A 60 -19.02 8.70 -1.58
N ASP A 61 -19.59 9.55 -0.72
CA ASP A 61 -18.88 10.68 -0.12
C ASP A 61 -17.70 10.19 0.73
N GLU A 62 -17.93 9.18 1.57
CA GLU A 62 -16.88 8.57 2.39
C GLU A 62 -15.78 7.93 1.53
N THR A 63 -16.14 7.24 0.45
CA THR A 63 -15.18 6.61 -0.47
C THR A 63 -14.40 7.65 -1.25
N PHE A 64 -15.06 8.72 -1.71
CA PHE A 64 -14.44 9.82 -2.43
C PHE A 64 -13.38 10.49 -1.57
N ASP A 65 -13.72 10.81 -0.31
CA ASP A 65 -12.81 11.46 0.61
C ASP A 65 -11.56 10.59 0.84
N LYS A 66 -11.74 9.30 1.17
CA LYS A 66 -10.63 8.35 1.36
C LYS A 66 -9.78 8.14 0.10
N TYR A 67 -10.42 8.00 -1.08
CA TYR A 67 -9.73 7.71 -2.33
C TYR A 67 -8.87 8.90 -2.80
N PHE A 68 -9.40 10.12 -2.71
CA PHE A 68 -8.72 11.31 -3.21
C PHE A 68 -7.74 11.90 -2.19
N GLU A 69 -7.98 11.80 -0.88
CA GLU A 69 -6.97 12.12 0.15
C GLU A 69 -5.70 11.29 -0.06
N PHE A 70 -5.87 10.00 -0.31
CA PHE A 70 -4.78 9.08 -0.57
C PHE A 70 -3.97 9.44 -1.83
N ARG A 71 -4.63 9.88 -2.91
CA ARG A 71 -3.92 10.27 -4.14
C ARG A 71 -3.21 11.60 -4.02
N SER A 72 -3.76 12.56 -3.28
CA SER A 72 -3.07 13.82 -2.97
C SER A 72 -1.74 13.58 -2.25
N PHE A 73 -1.68 12.57 -1.38
CA PHE A 73 -0.45 12.14 -0.70
C PHE A 73 0.58 11.47 -1.64
N SER A 74 0.13 10.87 -2.75
CA SER A 74 0.97 10.09 -3.68
C SER A 74 1.73 10.92 -4.73
N GLY A 75 1.82 12.25 -4.55
CA GLY A 75 2.64 13.14 -5.38
C GLY A 75 2.14 13.37 -6.82
N LYS A 76 1.02 12.76 -7.22
CA LYS A 76 0.29 13.08 -8.45
C LYS A 76 -1.10 13.57 -8.10
N SER A 77 -1.17 14.77 -7.56
CA SER A 77 -2.39 15.57 -7.66
C SER A 77 -2.49 16.03 -9.12
N PRO A 78 -3.51 15.63 -9.91
CA PRO A 78 -3.77 16.28 -11.16
C PRO A 78 -4.32 17.67 -10.82
N ALA A 79 -3.49 18.69 -11.04
CA ALA A 79 -3.81 20.11 -10.95
C ALA A 79 -4.20 20.66 -9.56
N GLY A 80 -3.23 21.38 -8.96
CA GLY A 80 -3.50 22.58 -8.16
C GLY A 80 -4.17 22.40 -6.80
N ALA A 81 -3.41 21.95 -5.80
CA ALA A 81 -3.75 22.21 -4.40
C ALA A 81 -2.70 23.18 -3.83
N GLN A 82 -3.06 24.47 -3.79
CA GLN A 82 -2.42 25.43 -2.89
C GLN A 82 -2.72 25.01 -1.45
N GLY A 83 -1.72 25.21 -0.60
CA GLY A 83 -1.63 24.55 0.69
C GLY A 83 -2.69 24.94 1.71
N GLU A 84 -3.16 23.93 2.41
CA GLU A 84 -3.66 24.06 3.77
C GLU A 84 -2.86 23.11 4.66
N GLN A 85 -1.96 23.71 5.45
CA GLN A 85 -1.27 23.04 6.55
C GLN A 85 -2.29 22.73 7.65
N PRO A 86 -2.28 21.53 8.25
CA PRO A 86 -3.08 21.29 9.45
C PRO A 86 -2.53 22.10 10.64
N PRO A 87 -3.39 22.58 11.56
CA PRO A 87 -2.98 23.36 12.73
C PRO A 87 -2.17 22.50 13.70
N GLN A 88 -1.09 23.07 14.23
CA GLN A 88 -0.30 22.49 15.32
C GLN A 88 -1.08 22.64 16.63
N GLU A 89 -1.51 21.52 17.21
CA GLU A 89 -1.96 21.47 18.60
C GLU A 89 -0.75 21.36 19.53
N ASP A 90 -0.57 22.42 20.32
CA ASP A 90 0.28 22.50 21.50
C ASP A 90 -0.17 21.46 22.54
N ALA A 91 0.68 20.48 22.83
CA ALA A 91 0.52 19.64 24.01
C ALA A 91 1.88 19.36 24.64
N SER A 92 2.23 20.18 25.64
CA SER A 92 3.20 19.83 26.67
C SER A 92 2.75 18.58 27.42
N PRO A 93 3.70 17.76 27.89
CA PRO A 93 3.58 17.35 29.29
C PRO A 93 4.92 17.46 30.02
N ASP A 94 4.86 18.11 31.19
CA ASP A 94 5.90 18.10 32.20
C ASP A 94 5.72 16.92 33.18
N GLN A 95 6.83 16.58 33.81
CA GLN A 95 7.19 15.41 34.62
C GLN A 95 6.21 14.92 35.70
N ALA A 96 6.25 13.60 35.99
CA ALA A 96 6.96 13.05 37.17
C ALA A 96 6.59 11.57 37.46
N GLY A 97 7.61 10.74 37.79
CA GLY A 97 7.43 9.56 38.66
C GLY A 97 8.16 8.27 38.26
N ASP A 98 9.44 8.13 38.60
CA ASP A 98 10.08 6.86 39.03
C ASP A 98 9.94 6.78 40.58
N PRO A 99 10.18 5.66 41.32
CA PRO A 99 10.86 4.42 40.93
C PRO A 99 10.29 3.10 41.51
N GLY A 100 10.86 1.96 41.09
CA GLY A 100 10.74 0.70 41.85
C GLY A 100 10.88 -0.57 41.00
N GLY A 101 12.03 -1.25 41.12
CA GLY A 101 12.45 -2.34 40.23
C GLY A 101 12.19 -3.77 40.72
N GLN A 102 12.64 -4.74 39.91
CA GLN A 102 13.16 -6.02 40.41
C GLN A 102 13.87 -6.82 39.31
N GLN A 103 14.92 -7.51 39.75
CA GLN A 103 15.81 -8.41 39.02
C GLN A 103 15.15 -9.76 38.69
N GLY A 104 15.64 -10.41 37.64
CA GLY A 104 15.54 -11.85 37.37
C GLY A 104 16.10 -12.16 35.97
N GLN A 105 17.39 -12.44 35.80
CA GLN A 105 18.06 -13.76 35.82
C GLN A 105 17.51 -14.83 34.86
N GLY A 106 18.35 -15.20 33.88
CA GLY A 106 18.56 -16.59 33.43
C GLY A 106 17.78 -17.05 32.19
N GLY A 107 18.48 -17.65 31.22
CA GLY A 107 17.86 -18.53 30.22
C GLY A 107 18.58 -18.61 28.88
N GLU A 108 19.63 -19.43 28.82
CA GLU A 108 20.34 -19.87 27.61
C GLU A 108 19.45 -20.61 26.59
N GLY A 109 19.86 -20.55 25.32
CA GLY A 109 19.96 -21.75 24.49
C GLY A 109 19.02 -21.86 23.29
N GLY A 110 19.62 -22.03 22.10
CA GLY A 110 19.03 -22.86 21.05
C GLY A 110 18.89 -22.24 19.67
N SER A 111 20.01 -22.06 18.96
CA SER A 111 20.01 -22.08 17.48
C SER A 111 19.91 -23.52 16.97
N PRO A 112 19.27 -23.74 15.81
CA PRO A 112 19.81 -24.70 14.87
C PRO A 112 20.12 -24.05 13.53
N THR A 113 21.43 -23.96 13.27
CA THR A 113 22.09 -23.87 11.97
C THR A 113 21.75 -25.08 11.10
N GLY A 114 21.36 -24.84 9.85
CA GLY A 114 21.20 -25.84 8.81
C GLY A 114 21.58 -25.27 7.45
N GLY A 115 22.88 -25.09 7.21
CA GLY A 115 23.44 -24.71 5.91
C GLY A 115 23.80 -25.95 5.09
N GLY A 116 23.16 -26.10 3.93
CA GLY A 116 23.56 -27.03 2.88
C GLY A 116 23.98 -26.24 1.65
N THR A 117 25.29 -26.14 1.42
CA THR A 117 25.90 -25.49 0.25
C THR A 117 26.05 -26.51 -0.88
N GLY A 118 25.30 -26.31 -1.97
CA GLY A 118 25.52 -26.94 -3.26
C GLY A 118 26.11 -25.93 -4.24
N GLN A 119 27.39 -26.07 -4.57
CA GLN A 119 28.07 -25.31 -5.62
C GLN A 119 27.61 -25.81 -6.99
N GLY A 120 27.00 -24.93 -7.78
CA GLY A 120 26.79 -25.10 -9.22
C GLY A 120 27.32 -23.87 -9.94
N GLN A 121 28.51 -23.98 -10.53
CA GLN A 121 29.05 -22.99 -11.46
C GLN A 121 28.21 -22.99 -12.73
N GLY A 122 27.49 -21.90 -12.97
CA GLY A 122 26.82 -21.60 -14.23
C GLY A 122 27.11 -20.15 -14.59
N GLN A 123 27.96 -19.96 -15.59
CA GLN A 123 28.16 -18.67 -16.24
C GLN A 123 26.80 -18.20 -16.78
N THR A 124 26.32 -17.04 -16.32
CA THR A 124 25.20 -16.36 -16.96
C THR A 124 25.62 -14.96 -17.35
N SER A 125 25.53 -14.73 -18.64
CA SER A 125 25.60 -13.44 -19.30
C SER A 125 24.64 -12.45 -18.63
N ALA A 126 25.15 -11.29 -18.23
CA ALA A 126 24.35 -10.20 -17.67
C ALA A 126 23.25 -9.77 -18.69
N PRO A 127 21.95 -9.82 -18.31
CA PRO A 127 20.87 -9.25 -19.10
C PRO A 127 20.88 -7.72 -19.02
N PRO A 128 20.37 -7.00 -20.03
CA PRO A 128 20.35 -5.53 -20.09
C PRO A 128 19.45 -4.85 -19.03
N ASP A 129 18.75 -5.60 -18.18
CA ASP A 129 17.91 -5.08 -17.09
C ASP A 129 18.66 -4.84 -15.77
N GLN A 130 19.83 -5.45 -15.57
CA GLN A 130 20.56 -5.34 -14.30
C GLN A 130 21.02 -3.91 -14.00
N SER A 131 21.44 -3.16 -15.01
CA SER A 131 21.88 -1.76 -14.83
C SER A 131 20.74 -0.80 -14.45
N ALA A 132 19.50 -1.10 -14.86
CA ALA A 132 18.33 -0.29 -14.49
C ALA A 132 17.79 -0.65 -13.11
N ALA A 133 17.86 -1.93 -12.74
CA ALA A 133 17.55 -2.41 -11.39
C ALA A 133 18.56 -1.86 -10.37
N GLU A 134 19.85 -1.94 -10.64
CA GLU A 134 20.92 -1.41 -9.78
C GLU A 134 20.83 0.13 -9.60
N ALA A 135 20.45 0.86 -10.66
CA ALA A 135 20.24 2.30 -10.58
C ALA A 135 18.99 2.68 -9.77
N ALA A 136 17.89 1.92 -9.93
CA ALA A 136 16.71 2.08 -9.10
C ALA A 136 17.04 1.75 -7.63
N GLU A 137 17.79 0.69 -7.36
CA GLU A 137 18.17 0.28 -6.00
C GLU A 137 19.06 1.31 -5.30
N ALA A 138 20.09 1.84 -5.97
CA ALA A 138 20.95 2.90 -5.43
C ALA A 138 20.14 4.17 -5.10
N ASP A 139 19.12 4.46 -5.89
CA ASP A 139 18.18 5.55 -5.66
C ASP A 139 17.31 5.33 -4.40
N LEU A 140 16.96 4.08 -4.03
CA LEU A 140 16.12 3.85 -2.84
C LEU A 140 16.86 4.14 -1.53
N LEU A 141 18.12 3.69 -1.43
CA LEU A 141 18.93 3.91 -0.24
C LEU A 141 19.15 5.40 -0.01
N ASP A 142 19.49 6.14 -1.07
CA ASP A 142 19.68 7.59 -1.02
C ASP A 142 18.41 8.33 -0.54
N ILE A 143 17.22 7.93 -1.04
CA ILE A 143 15.93 8.47 -0.58
C ILE A 143 15.72 8.22 0.92
N LEU A 144 16.00 7.00 1.40
CA LEU A 144 15.83 6.64 2.81
C LEU A 144 16.82 7.36 3.72
N GLU A 145 18.07 7.51 3.29
CA GLU A 145 19.11 8.21 4.05
C GLU A 145 18.84 9.71 4.16
N ARG A 146 18.37 10.33 3.07
CA ARG A 146 17.97 11.74 3.06
C ARG A 146 16.67 11.99 3.83
N GLY A 147 15.85 10.95 4.03
CA GLY A 147 14.55 11.06 4.67
C GLY A 147 13.54 11.82 3.81
N ASP A 148 13.67 11.79 2.49
CA ASP A 148 12.75 12.46 1.58
C ASP A 148 11.42 11.69 1.51
N ARG A 149 10.48 12.09 2.38
CA ARG A 149 9.17 11.46 2.46
C ARG A 149 8.36 11.63 1.18
N ALA A 150 8.46 12.77 0.50
CA ALA A 150 7.65 13.02 -0.69
C ALA A 150 8.07 12.09 -1.82
N GLU A 151 9.37 11.96 -2.03
CA GLU A 151 9.93 11.08 -3.04
C GLU A 151 9.70 9.60 -2.69
N LEU A 152 9.85 9.22 -1.42
CA LEU A 152 9.52 7.87 -0.95
C LEU A 152 8.06 7.50 -1.23
N GLN A 153 7.11 8.40 -0.92
CA GLN A 153 5.68 8.17 -1.18
C GLN A 153 5.37 8.08 -2.67
N ARG A 154 5.99 8.92 -3.52
CA ARG A 154 5.86 8.86 -4.97
C ARG A 154 6.31 7.51 -5.52
N ARG A 155 7.49 7.07 -5.11
CA ARG A 155 8.08 5.79 -5.52
C ARG A 155 7.29 4.59 -4.99
N LEU A 156 6.84 4.64 -3.74
CA LEU A 156 5.95 3.64 -3.13
C LEU A 156 4.65 3.51 -3.94
N ALA A 157 4.02 4.63 -4.32
CA ALA A 157 2.80 4.60 -5.12
C ALA A 157 3.03 4.04 -6.53
N GLU A 158 4.21 4.25 -7.13
CA GLU A 158 4.59 3.64 -8.41
C GLU A 158 4.79 2.14 -8.29
N ALA A 159 5.56 1.69 -7.30
CA ALA A 159 5.77 0.28 -7.01
C ALA A 159 4.46 -0.44 -6.68
N ALA A 160 3.58 0.19 -5.91
CA ALA A 160 2.26 -0.35 -5.58
C ALA A 160 1.35 -0.51 -6.81
N ARG A 161 1.41 0.43 -7.76
CA ARG A 161 0.71 0.30 -9.04
C ARG A 161 1.26 -0.87 -9.86
N ARG A 162 2.59 -1.02 -9.96
CA ARG A 162 3.21 -2.18 -10.64
C ARG A 162 2.87 -3.50 -9.96
N ALA A 163 2.81 -3.50 -8.63
CA ALA A 163 2.42 -4.66 -7.84
C ALA A 163 0.93 -5.04 -8.01
N GLY A 164 0.08 -4.15 -8.53
CA GLY A 164 -1.36 -4.40 -8.70
C GLY A 164 -2.13 -4.41 -7.38
N VAL A 165 -1.73 -3.60 -6.40
CA VAL A 165 -2.33 -3.62 -5.04
C VAL A 165 -3.82 -3.30 -5.02
N THR A 166 -4.34 -2.61 -6.04
CA THR A 166 -5.77 -2.34 -6.22
C THR A 166 -6.62 -3.61 -6.37
N ASP A 167 -6.00 -4.74 -6.70
CA ASP A 167 -6.67 -6.04 -6.81
C ASP A 167 -6.67 -6.81 -5.47
N ILE A 168 -6.28 -6.16 -4.37
CA ILE A 168 -6.36 -6.74 -3.03
C ILE A 168 -7.81 -7.02 -2.63
N ARG A 169 -8.07 -8.24 -2.16
CA ARG A 169 -9.41 -8.70 -1.77
C ARG A 169 -9.45 -9.20 -0.34
N PHE A 170 -8.38 -9.81 0.15
CA PHE A 170 -8.38 -10.46 1.46
C PHE A 170 -7.26 -9.94 2.34
N PHE A 171 -7.53 -9.83 3.64
CA PHE A 171 -6.52 -9.41 4.62
C PHE A 171 -5.30 -10.35 4.65
N THR A 172 -5.48 -11.63 4.31
CA THR A 172 -4.39 -12.61 4.20
C THR A 172 -3.40 -12.27 3.07
N GLN A 173 -3.82 -11.48 2.08
CA GLN A 173 -2.95 -11.03 0.99
C GLN A 173 -2.06 -9.84 1.39
N ARG A 174 -2.28 -9.22 2.56
CA ARG A 174 -1.52 -8.06 3.04
C ARG A 174 -0.02 -8.30 3.04
N GLY A 175 0.43 -9.44 3.58
CA GLY A 175 1.85 -9.80 3.63
C GLY A 175 2.45 -10.02 2.23
N MET A 176 1.70 -10.67 1.35
CA MET A 176 2.11 -10.93 -0.04
C MET A 176 2.29 -9.62 -0.82
N TYR A 177 1.29 -8.72 -0.77
CA TYR A 177 1.40 -7.41 -1.42
C TYR A 177 2.49 -6.55 -0.79
N GLY A 178 2.67 -6.59 0.53
CA GLY A 178 3.77 -5.88 1.20
C GLY A 178 5.14 -6.31 0.68
N LEU A 179 5.39 -7.62 0.59
CA LEU A 179 6.64 -8.15 0.03
C LEU A 179 6.80 -7.82 -1.47
N LYS A 180 5.72 -7.95 -2.24
CA LYS A 180 5.73 -7.65 -3.68
C LYS A 180 6.09 -6.17 -3.92
N ILE A 181 5.50 -5.26 -3.16
CA ILE A 181 5.79 -3.82 -3.25
C ILE A 181 7.24 -3.53 -2.84
N GLN A 182 7.76 -4.13 -1.77
CA GLN A 182 9.15 -3.95 -1.36
C GLN A 182 10.15 -4.38 -2.46
N ARG A 183 9.89 -5.51 -3.12
CA ARG A 183 10.68 -5.96 -4.28
C ARG A 183 10.60 -4.97 -5.44
N GLU A 184 9.39 -4.52 -5.78
CA GLU A 184 9.18 -3.49 -6.80
C GLU A 184 9.84 -2.15 -6.46
N MET A 185 10.05 -1.86 -5.18
CA MET A 185 10.80 -0.71 -4.72
C MET A 185 12.31 -0.91 -4.77
N GLY A 186 12.82 -2.12 -5.01
CA GLY A 186 14.26 -2.41 -5.05
C GLY A 186 14.90 -2.59 -3.68
N SER A 187 14.21 -3.26 -2.73
CA SER A 187 14.76 -3.52 -1.39
C SER A 187 15.82 -4.64 -1.34
N GLU A 188 16.03 -5.37 -2.44
CA GLU A 188 16.87 -6.58 -2.47
C GLU A 188 18.33 -6.27 -2.13
N ARG A 189 18.92 -5.25 -2.76
CA ARG A 189 20.27 -4.78 -2.43
C ARG A 189 20.41 -4.29 -0.99
N LEU A 190 19.40 -3.61 -0.46
CA LEU A 190 19.40 -3.18 0.94
C LEU A 190 19.42 -4.39 1.88
N ASP A 191 18.65 -5.43 1.57
CA ASP A 191 18.65 -6.69 2.32
C ASP A 191 20.01 -7.41 2.24
N ASP A 192 20.65 -7.43 1.07
CA ASP A 192 21.99 -8.01 0.86
C ASP A 192 23.06 -7.25 1.65
N MET A 193 23.08 -5.92 1.58
CA MET A 193 24.01 -5.09 2.35
C MET A 193 23.85 -5.28 3.87
N ILE A 194 22.61 -5.44 4.35
CA ILE A 194 22.34 -5.73 5.77
C ILE A 194 22.90 -7.11 6.16
N ALA A 195 22.76 -8.11 5.29
CA ALA A 195 23.27 -9.46 5.53
C ALA A 195 24.81 -9.47 5.56
N GLU A 196 25.46 -8.85 4.58
CA GLU A 196 26.93 -8.72 4.51
C GLU A 196 27.51 -7.99 5.74
N ALA A 197 26.89 -6.88 6.13
CA ALA A 197 27.30 -6.10 7.29
C ALA A 197 27.14 -6.87 8.62
N ARG A 198 26.13 -7.73 8.70
CA ARG A 198 25.89 -8.59 9.88
C ARG A 198 26.92 -9.72 9.99
N ASP A 199 27.34 -10.28 8.86
CA ASP A 199 28.31 -11.39 8.82
C ASP A 199 29.77 -10.89 8.92
N SER A 200 29.98 -9.57 8.81
CA SER A 200 31.28 -8.93 8.92
C SER A 200 31.83 -8.93 10.35
N ALA A 201 33.13 -9.16 10.51
CA ALA A 201 33.81 -9.12 11.81
C ALA A 201 34.19 -7.69 12.28
N ASP A 202 34.12 -6.71 11.38
CA ASP A 202 34.42 -5.31 11.69
C ASP A 202 33.25 -4.63 12.44
N PRO A 203 33.48 -4.12 13.68
CA PRO A 203 32.46 -3.40 14.44
C PRO A 203 31.87 -2.19 13.69
N ALA A 204 32.66 -1.53 12.84
CA ALA A 204 32.18 -0.39 12.05
C ALA A 204 31.15 -0.84 11.00
N GLN A 205 31.41 -1.96 10.32
CA GLN A 205 30.48 -2.55 9.36
C GLN A 205 29.21 -3.05 10.04
N GLN A 206 29.32 -3.65 11.23
CA GLN A 206 28.14 -4.07 12.00
C GLN A 206 27.27 -2.88 12.42
N SER A 207 27.88 -1.76 12.83
CA SER A 207 27.15 -0.53 13.14
C SER A 207 26.42 0.02 11.92
N GLU A 208 27.05 -0.02 10.74
CA GLU A 208 26.40 0.40 9.50
C GLU A 208 25.24 -0.54 9.13
N GLY A 209 25.41 -1.86 9.28
CA GLY A 209 24.32 -2.83 9.09
C GLY A 209 23.13 -2.57 10.00
N ALA A 210 23.36 -2.19 11.26
CA ALA A 210 22.30 -1.81 12.18
C ALA A 210 21.56 -0.53 11.73
N ARG A 211 22.28 0.46 11.18
CA ARG A 211 21.70 1.67 10.59
C ARG A 211 20.84 1.34 9.37
N LEU A 212 21.34 0.52 8.45
CA LEU A 212 20.60 0.07 7.27
C LEU A 212 19.34 -0.73 7.66
N ALA A 213 19.43 -1.56 8.69
CA ALA A 213 18.29 -2.31 9.22
C ALA A 213 17.19 -1.38 9.77
N ALA A 214 17.56 -0.26 10.40
CA ALA A 214 16.61 0.75 10.85
C ALA A 214 15.90 1.45 9.68
N LEU A 215 16.64 1.84 8.64
CA LEU A 215 16.06 2.42 7.41
C LEU A 215 15.09 1.44 6.72
N ARG A 216 15.44 0.16 6.68
CA ARG A 216 14.54 -0.88 6.15
C ARG A 216 13.26 -1.00 6.95
N GLU A 217 13.29 -0.86 8.28
CA GLU A 217 12.06 -0.92 9.08
C GLU A 217 11.14 0.26 8.78
N ILE A 218 11.68 1.46 8.55
CA ILE A 218 10.90 2.62 8.09
C ILE A 218 10.22 2.31 6.75
N LEU A 219 10.96 1.75 5.79
CA LEU A 219 10.37 1.32 4.52
C LEU A 219 9.24 0.29 4.72
N ARG A 220 9.46 -0.70 5.60
CA ARG A 220 8.47 -1.75 5.87
C ARG A 220 7.21 -1.21 6.54
N SER A 221 7.33 -0.25 7.45
CA SER A 221 6.16 0.39 8.06
C SER A 221 5.37 1.17 7.01
N GLU A 222 6.04 1.96 6.18
CA GLU A 222 5.38 2.75 5.12
C GLU A 222 4.63 1.86 4.12
N VAL A 223 5.26 0.77 3.67
CA VAL A 223 4.61 -0.21 2.79
C VAL A 223 3.42 -0.87 3.48
N ARG A 224 3.55 -1.26 4.74
CA ARG A 224 2.47 -1.89 5.52
C ARG A 224 1.27 -0.96 5.63
N ASP A 225 1.50 0.29 6.00
CA ASP A 225 0.45 1.29 6.18
C ASP A 225 -0.24 1.60 4.85
N TYR A 226 0.52 1.65 3.76
CA TYR A 226 -0.03 1.81 2.41
C TYR A 226 -0.95 0.64 2.01
N VAL A 227 -0.51 -0.60 2.22
CA VAL A 227 -1.32 -1.80 1.90
C VAL A 227 -2.56 -1.86 2.78
N GLU A 228 -2.47 -1.47 4.06
CA GLU A 228 -3.62 -1.44 4.96
C GLU A 228 -4.68 -0.45 4.47
N ARG A 229 -4.27 0.77 4.07
CA ARG A 229 -5.18 1.75 3.46
C ARG A 229 -5.81 1.23 2.17
N GLN A 230 -5.05 0.53 1.33
CA GLN A 230 -5.58 -0.10 0.12
C GLN A 230 -6.61 -1.19 0.44
N LEU A 231 -6.34 -2.03 1.45
CA LEU A 231 -7.27 -3.04 1.91
C LEU A 231 -8.58 -2.42 2.39
N GLN A 232 -8.53 -1.34 3.18
CA GLN A 232 -9.72 -0.63 3.64
C GLN A 232 -10.57 -0.09 2.47
N LEU A 233 -9.90 0.40 1.42
CA LEU A 233 -10.58 0.99 0.27
C LEU A 233 -11.22 -0.05 -0.66
N PHE A 234 -10.55 -1.19 -0.88
CA PHE A 234 -10.94 -2.17 -1.91
C PHE A 234 -11.54 -3.48 -1.37
N ALA A 235 -11.37 -3.81 -0.09
CA ALA A 235 -11.75 -5.12 0.44
C ALA A 235 -12.97 -5.13 1.39
N ALA A 236 -13.61 -3.99 1.65
CA ALA A 236 -14.70 -3.89 2.64
C ALA A 236 -15.81 -4.95 2.46
N ASN A 237 -16.23 -5.24 1.22
CA ASN A 237 -17.24 -6.26 0.92
C ASN A 237 -16.70 -7.50 0.18
N ALA A 238 -15.41 -7.79 0.27
CA ALA A 238 -14.79 -8.89 -0.47
C ALA A 238 -15.41 -10.27 -0.16
N GLY A 239 -15.81 -10.51 1.09
CA GLY A 239 -16.44 -11.76 1.50
C GLY A 239 -17.84 -11.99 0.89
N ARG A 240 -18.67 -10.95 0.82
CA ARG A 240 -20.00 -11.04 0.19
C ARG A 240 -19.88 -11.30 -1.31
N ARG A 241 -18.98 -10.57 -1.99
CA ARG A 241 -18.73 -10.74 -3.43
C ARG A 241 -18.22 -12.11 -3.80
N LEU A 242 -17.27 -12.65 -3.02
CA LEU A 242 -16.79 -14.02 -3.24
C LEU A 242 -17.94 -15.02 -3.12
N ARG A 243 -18.83 -14.82 -2.14
CA ARG A 243 -20.02 -15.65 -1.98
C ARG A 243 -20.94 -15.53 -3.20
N GLU A 244 -21.23 -14.32 -3.66
CA GLU A 244 -22.03 -14.08 -4.86
C GLU A 244 -21.42 -14.74 -6.11
N GLU A 245 -20.12 -14.60 -6.34
CA GLU A 245 -19.39 -15.23 -7.46
C GLU A 245 -19.46 -16.76 -7.39
N ILE A 246 -19.26 -17.33 -6.20
CA ILE A 246 -19.40 -18.78 -6.00
C ILE A 246 -20.85 -19.20 -6.29
N LEU A 247 -21.84 -18.49 -5.76
CA LEU A 247 -23.26 -18.79 -5.95
C LEU A 247 -23.71 -18.64 -7.41
N GLU A 248 -23.12 -17.72 -8.17
CA GLU A 248 -23.34 -17.57 -9.60
C GLU A 248 -22.87 -18.81 -10.38
N SER A 249 -21.77 -19.43 -9.94
CA SER A 249 -21.20 -20.61 -10.60
C SER A 249 -21.83 -21.95 -10.18
N VAL A 250 -22.49 -22.01 -9.02
CA VAL A 250 -23.10 -23.23 -8.49
C VAL A 250 -24.47 -23.46 -9.12
N ARG A 251 -24.77 -24.72 -9.48
CA ARG A 251 -26.11 -25.06 -9.99
C ARG A 251 -27.15 -24.78 -8.91
N LEU A 252 -28.26 -24.14 -9.28
CA LEU A 252 -29.38 -23.82 -8.37
C LEU A 252 -29.88 -25.03 -7.55
N SER A 253 -29.73 -26.26 -8.04
CA SER A 253 -30.08 -27.49 -7.32
C SER A 253 -29.14 -27.86 -6.15
N GLN A 254 -27.98 -27.20 -6.05
CA GLN A 254 -26.91 -27.46 -5.07
C GLN A 254 -26.72 -26.29 -4.10
N VAL A 255 -27.50 -25.21 -4.23
CA VAL A 255 -27.45 -24.07 -3.31
C VAL A 255 -28.20 -24.43 -2.02
N GLU A 256 -27.53 -24.39 -0.87
CA GLU A 256 -28.18 -24.65 0.41
C GLU A 256 -28.89 -23.39 0.93
N ARG A 257 -29.91 -23.59 1.77
CA ARG A 257 -30.68 -22.49 2.39
C ARG A 257 -29.83 -21.62 3.31
N THR A 258 -28.67 -22.12 3.75
CA THR A 258 -27.68 -21.40 4.56
C THR A 258 -26.85 -20.45 3.69
N ASP A 259 -26.65 -20.76 2.41
CA ASP A 259 -25.84 -19.94 1.50
C ASP A 259 -26.57 -18.68 1.03
N MET A 260 -27.90 -18.64 1.19
CA MET A 260 -28.76 -17.51 0.82
C MET A 260 -28.91 -16.44 1.92
N LYS A 261 -28.22 -16.58 3.06
CA LYS A 261 -28.24 -15.63 4.18
C LYS A 261 -26.99 -14.74 4.19
#